data_AF-A0A2M7F0Y9-F1
#
_entry.id   AF-A0A2M7F0Y9-F1
#
_cell.length_a   1.000
_cell.length_b   1.000
_cell.length_c   1.000
_cell.angle_alpha   90.00
_cell.angle_beta   90.00
_cell.angle_gamma   90.00
#
_symmetry.space_group_name_H-M   'P 1'
#
loop_
_entity.id
_entity.type
_entity.pdbx_description
1 polymer ?
#
loop_
_entity_poly.entity_id
_entity_poly.type
_entity_poly.pdbx_seq_one_letter_code
_entity_poly.pdbx_strand_id
1 'polypeptide(L)'
;MKIAYSSVTGTGAIDHLMWRVAQRLAAMGLRTCGVVQINTERPQAALCDMDMQVLPDGPVLRISQRLGPGARGCRLEPAGLEEAAGLVVAGLTQGPDVLIVNKFGKHEAEGRGFRPVIAEAMSLNVPVLVGVGGSNLTAFLDFVGDMAEVLPPEEEALLGWVARCHSEMRSGRA
;
A
#
# COMPACT_ATOMS: atom_id res chain seq x y z
N MET A 1 2.88 -3.05 18.18
CA MET A 1 2.90 -2.56 16.78
C MET A 1 3.05 -3.76 15.86
N LYS A 2 2.32 -3.81 14.74
CA LYS A 2 2.33 -4.95 13.81
C LYS A 2 2.49 -4.48 12.38
N ILE A 3 3.50 -4.98 11.69
CA ILE A 3 3.74 -4.71 10.28
C ILE A 3 4.07 -6.01 9.58
N ALA A 4 3.47 -6.21 8.42
CA ALA A 4 3.75 -7.33 7.55
C ALA A 4 3.89 -6.87 6.11
N TYR A 5 4.62 -7.67 5.33
CA TYR A 5 4.78 -7.40 3.92
C TYR A 5 4.63 -8.67 3.10
N SER A 6 4.23 -8.48 1.84
CA SER A 6 4.32 -9.51 0.83
C SER A 6 4.96 -8.97 -0.44
N SER A 7 5.63 -9.86 -1.18
CA SER A 7 6.36 -9.52 -2.39
C SER A 7 6.13 -10.61 -3.43
N VAL A 8 5.91 -10.18 -4.68
CA VAL A 8 5.71 -11.07 -5.84
C VAL A 8 6.77 -10.74 -6.89
N THR A 9 7.31 -11.78 -7.51
CA THR A 9 8.15 -11.64 -8.70
C THR A 9 7.27 -11.41 -9.93
N GLY A 10 7.55 -10.35 -10.69
CA GLY A 10 6.79 -9.99 -11.89
C GLY A 10 6.03 -8.67 -11.78
N THR A 11 5.91 -7.97 -12.90
CA THR A 11 5.33 -6.62 -12.96
C THR A 11 3.83 -6.66 -12.65
N GLY A 12 3.39 -5.85 -11.68
CA GLY A 12 1.97 -5.63 -11.37
C GLY A 12 1.26 -6.76 -10.60
N ALA A 13 1.92 -7.91 -10.39
CA ALA A 13 1.29 -9.04 -9.70
C ALA A 13 0.98 -8.74 -8.22
N ILE A 14 1.89 -8.05 -7.52
CA ILE A 14 1.64 -7.57 -6.15
C ILE A 14 0.50 -6.54 -6.14
N ASP A 15 0.40 -5.70 -7.17
CA ASP A 15 -0.64 -4.67 -7.23
C ASP A 15 -2.04 -5.29 -7.24
N HIS A 16 -2.22 -6.32 -8.09
CA HIS A 16 -3.48 -7.04 -8.22
C HIS A 16 -3.83 -7.82 -6.95
N LEU A 17 -2.85 -8.46 -6.32
CA LEU A 17 -3.06 -9.18 -5.06
C LEU A 17 -3.54 -8.22 -3.96
N MET A 18 -2.84 -7.09 -3.78
CA MET A 18 -3.17 -6.12 -2.75
C MET A 18 -4.53 -5.46 -2.98
N TRP A 19 -4.89 -5.19 -4.24
CA TRP A 19 -6.22 -4.71 -4.59
C TRP A 19 -7.30 -5.73 -4.19
N ARG A 20 -7.15 -7.02 -4.55
CA ARG A 20 -8.12 -8.05 -4.14
C ARG A 20 -8.25 -8.18 -2.63
N VAL A 21 -7.12 -8.15 -1.91
CA VAL A 21 -7.10 -8.18 -0.44
C VAL A 21 -7.87 -6.99 0.13
N ALA A 22 -7.64 -5.77 -0.36
CA ALA A 22 -8.37 -4.59 0.11
C ALA A 22 -9.89 -4.73 -0.09
N GLN A 23 -10.32 -5.20 -1.28
CA GLN A 23 -11.73 -5.44 -1.57
C GLN A 23 -12.35 -6.50 -0.65
N ARG A 24 -11.62 -7.58 -0.37
CA ARG A 24 -12.09 -8.69 0.47
C ARG A 24 -12.20 -8.27 1.93
N LEU A 25 -11.24 -7.51 2.44
CA LEU A 25 -11.29 -6.94 3.79
C LEU A 25 -12.48 -5.99 3.96
N ALA A 26 -12.71 -5.11 2.98
CA ALA A 26 -13.87 -4.22 2.97
C ALA A 26 -15.20 -5.02 2.95
N ALA A 27 -15.28 -6.07 2.11
CA ALA A 27 -16.45 -6.96 2.06
C ALA A 27 -16.67 -7.75 3.36
N MET A 28 -15.62 -7.98 4.15
CA MET A 28 -15.71 -8.57 5.49
C MET A 28 -16.12 -7.54 6.57
N GLY A 29 -16.32 -6.27 6.20
CA GLY A 29 -16.71 -5.20 7.11
C GLY A 29 -15.56 -4.57 7.89
N LEU A 30 -14.30 -4.86 7.53
CA LEU A 30 -13.13 -4.23 8.14
C LEU A 30 -12.92 -2.83 7.54
N ARG A 31 -12.59 -1.87 8.41
CA ARG A 31 -12.29 -0.48 8.02
C ARG A 31 -10.86 -0.42 7.52
N THR A 32 -10.69 -0.56 6.21
CA THR A 32 -9.39 -0.37 5.55
C THR A 32 -9.07 1.12 5.41
N CYS A 33 -7.79 1.45 5.50
CA CYS A 33 -7.25 2.77 5.19
C CYS A 33 -5.98 2.56 4.35
N GLY A 34 -5.59 3.54 3.55
CA GLY A 34 -4.37 3.47 2.76
C GLY A 34 -4.59 3.55 1.26
N VAL A 35 -3.73 2.89 0.49
CA VAL A 35 -3.74 2.94 -0.97
C VAL A 35 -3.47 1.59 -1.61
N VAL A 36 -4.17 1.35 -2.72
CA VAL A 36 -3.86 0.28 -3.66
C VAL A 36 -3.67 0.83 -5.07
N GLN A 37 -2.62 0.38 -5.77
CA GLN A 37 -2.42 0.73 -7.17
C GLN A 37 -3.40 -0.07 -8.04
N ILE A 38 -4.14 0.64 -8.89
CA ILE A 38 -4.98 0.08 -9.93
C ILE A 38 -4.40 0.56 -11.27
N ASN A 39 -3.82 -0.36 -12.04
CA ASN A 39 -3.23 0.01 -13.33
C ASN A 39 -4.33 0.14 -14.36
N THR A 40 -4.45 1.32 -14.99
CA THR A 40 -5.45 1.56 -16.03
C THR A 40 -4.84 1.29 -17.39
N GLU A 41 -5.30 0.23 -18.05
CA GLU A 41 -4.98 -0.01 -19.45
C GLU A 41 -5.61 1.07 -20.34
N ARG A 42 -4.86 1.49 -21.36
CA ARG A 42 -5.38 2.40 -22.37
C ARG A 42 -5.22 1.76 -23.74
N PRO A 43 -6.29 1.73 -24.56
CA PRO A 43 -6.17 1.38 -25.96
C PRO A 43 -5.09 2.24 -26.62
N GLN A 44 -4.17 1.61 -27.36
CA GLN A 44 -3.11 2.26 -28.16
C GLN A 44 -1.95 2.91 -27.38
N ALA A 45 -1.87 2.76 -26.05
CA ALA A 45 -0.70 3.22 -25.28
C ALA A 45 0.35 2.10 -25.12
N ALA A 46 1.63 2.41 -25.34
CA ALA A 46 2.73 1.46 -25.13
C ALA A 46 2.95 1.08 -23.66
N LEU A 47 2.45 1.88 -22.72
CA LEU A 47 2.52 1.65 -21.28
C LEU A 47 1.20 2.06 -20.61
N CYS A 48 0.78 1.32 -19.58
CA CYS A 48 -0.37 1.65 -18.74
C CYS A 48 -0.15 2.97 -17.99
N ASP A 49 -1.27 3.60 -17.61
CA ASP A 49 -1.24 4.59 -16.53
C ASP A 49 -1.22 3.86 -15.20
N MET A 50 -0.43 4.39 -14.27
CA MET A 50 -0.50 3.99 -12.87
C MET A 50 -1.46 4.94 -12.16
N ASP A 51 -2.52 4.38 -11.56
CA ASP A 51 -3.46 5.07 -10.69
C ASP A 51 -3.45 4.45 -9.29
N MET A 52 -3.83 5.22 -8.28
CA MET A 52 -3.99 4.76 -6.90
C MET A 52 -5.42 4.98 -6.43
N GLN A 53 -6.05 3.94 -5.92
CA GLN A 53 -7.30 4.04 -5.16
C GLN A 53 -6.96 4.35 -3.70
N VAL A 54 -7.48 5.45 -3.17
CA VAL A 54 -7.45 5.74 -1.73
C VAL A 54 -8.56 4.91 -1.06
N LEU A 55 -8.20 4.12 -0.05
CA LEU A 55 -9.12 3.24 0.67
C LEU A 55 -9.86 3.99 1.80
N PRO A 56 -11.07 3.54 2.18
CA PRO A 56 -11.80 2.40 1.60
C PRO A 56 -12.49 2.75 0.27
N ASP A 57 -13.13 3.91 0.18
CA ASP A 57 -13.93 4.36 -0.97
C ASP A 57 -13.56 5.80 -1.40
N GLY A 58 -12.27 6.13 -1.31
CA GLY A 58 -11.73 7.46 -1.63
C GLY A 58 -11.57 7.73 -3.13
N PRO A 59 -10.89 8.82 -3.51
CA PRO A 59 -10.63 9.13 -4.91
C PRO A 59 -9.63 8.16 -5.55
N VAL A 60 -9.71 8.04 -6.87
CA VAL A 60 -8.65 7.48 -7.71
C VAL A 60 -7.73 8.60 -8.16
N LEU A 61 -6.44 8.52 -7.82
CA LEU A 61 -5.43 9.53 -8.12
C LEU A 61 -4.43 9.01 -9.14
N ARG A 62 -4.18 9.81 -10.18
CA ARG A 62 -3.17 9.53 -11.20
C ARG A 62 -1.78 9.74 -10.60
N ILE A 63 -0.96 8.69 -10.58
CA ILE A 63 0.43 8.75 -10.09
C ILE A 63 1.45 8.55 -11.20
N SER A 64 1.02 8.70 -12.47
CA SER A 64 1.90 8.62 -13.63
C SER A 64 1.78 9.84 -14.53
N GLN A 65 2.92 10.37 -14.95
CA GLN A 65 3.07 11.46 -15.90
C GLN A 65 3.54 10.97 -17.27
N ARG A 66 3.35 11.85 -18.27
CA ARG A 66 3.81 11.65 -19.65
C ARG A 66 5.04 12.50 -19.89
N LEU A 67 6.18 11.87 -20.10
CA LEU A 67 7.46 12.55 -20.29
C LEU A 67 7.77 12.87 -21.77
N GLY A 68 6.84 12.57 -22.69
CA GLY A 68 7.01 12.76 -24.13
C GLY A 68 7.79 11.62 -24.82
N PRO A 69 7.85 11.63 -26.17
CA PRO A 69 8.57 10.60 -26.93
C PRO A 69 10.07 10.59 -26.60
N GLY A 70 10.64 9.40 -26.37
CA GLY A 70 12.08 9.20 -26.16
C GLY A 70 12.59 9.46 -24.74
N ALA A 71 11.74 9.92 -23.82
CA ALA A 71 12.13 10.13 -22.43
C ALA A 71 12.37 8.80 -21.69
N ARG A 72 13.47 8.72 -20.94
CA ARG A 72 13.85 7.58 -20.09
C ARG A 72 13.68 7.84 -18.59
N GLY A 73 13.10 8.99 -18.23
CA GLY A 73 12.93 9.44 -16.85
C GLY A 73 11.85 8.68 -16.08
N CYS A 74 11.79 8.91 -14.77
CA CYS A 74 10.77 8.31 -13.90
C CYS A 74 9.39 8.88 -14.26
N ARG A 75 8.46 8.03 -14.66
CA ARG A 75 7.07 8.41 -14.98
C ARG A 75 6.22 8.67 -13.74
N LEU A 76 6.76 8.54 -12.53
CA LEU A 76 5.99 8.76 -11.31
C LEU A 76 5.64 10.25 -11.19
N GLU A 77 4.39 10.53 -10.84
CA GLU A 77 3.90 11.88 -10.57
C GLU A 77 3.89 12.13 -9.05
N PRO A 78 4.81 12.95 -8.50
CA PRO A 78 4.91 13.17 -7.06
C PRO A 78 3.66 13.81 -6.46
N ALA A 79 2.98 14.72 -7.18
CA ALA A 79 1.82 15.42 -6.63
C ALA A 79 0.68 14.46 -6.26
N GLY A 80 0.42 13.46 -7.11
CA GLY A 80 -0.59 12.44 -6.83
C GLY A 80 -0.24 11.54 -5.64
N LEU A 81 1.06 11.30 -5.39
CA LEU A 81 1.50 10.56 -4.20
C LEU A 81 1.36 11.37 -2.92
N GLU A 82 1.72 12.66 -2.96
CA GLU A 82 1.60 13.55 -1.81
C GLU A 82 0.14 13.77 -1.42
N GLU A 83 -0.74 13.97 -2.40
CA GLU A 83 -2.20 14.06 -2.18
C GLU A 83 -2.75 12.76 -1.55
N ALA A 84 -2.38 11.60 -2.10
CA ALA A 84 -2.79 10.31 -1.55
C ALA A 84 -2.30 10.12 -0.11
N ALA A 85 -1.03 10.43 0.18
CA ALA A 85 -0.48 10.33 1.52
C ALA A 85 -1.24 11.23 2.52
N GLY A 86 -1.56 12.47 2.13
CA GLY A 86 -2.34 13.39 2.96
C GLY A 86 -3.73 12.86 3.31
N LEU A 87 -4.43 12.29 2.31
CA LEU A 87 -5.75 11.67 2.52
C LEU A 87 -5.68 10.47 3.47
N VAL A 88 -4.65 9.62 3.33
CA VAL A 88 -4.47 8.45 4.20
C VAL A 88 -4.16 8.87 5.64
N VAL A 89 -3.30 9.87 5.84
CA VAL A 89 -3.01 10.40 7.19
C VAL A 89 -4.28 10.89 7.86
N ALA A 90 -5.13 11.64 7.15
CA ALA A 90 -6.43 12.06 7.68
C ALA A 90 -7.30 10.86 8.07
N GLY A 91 -7.33 9.81 7.24
CA GLY A 91 -8.08 8.57 7.49
C GLY A 91 -7.58 7.77 8.70
N LEU A 92 -6.27 7.77 9.00
CA LEU A 92 -5.71 7.07 10.16
C LEU A 92 -6.31 7.53 11.49
N THR A 93 -6.68 8.81 11.60
CA THR A 93 -7.30 9.38 12.81
C THR A 93 -8.66 8.77 13.15
N GLN A 94 -9.32 8.13 12.16
CA GLN A 94 -10.60 7.45 12.34
C GLN A 94 -10.45 6.02 12.93
N GLY A 95 -9.22 5.64 13.26
CA GLY A 95 -8.86 4.37 13.88
C GLY A 95 -9.24 3.17 13.02
N PRO A 96 -8.69 3.05 11.79
CA PRO A 96 -8.96 1.92 10.90
C PRO A 96 -8.47 0.60 11.50
N ASP A 97 -9.00 -0.51 10.99
CA ASP A 97 -8.63 -1.85 11.44
C ASP A 97 -7.31 -2.31 10.81
N VAL A 98 -6.92 -1.71 9.67
CA VAL A 98 -5.66 -1.97 8.97
C VAL A 98 -5.29 -0.80 8.04
N LEU A 99 -4.00 -0.48 7.99
CA LEU A 99 -3.40 0.34 6.93
C LEU A 99 -2.86 -0.57 5.84
N ILE A 100 -3.23 -0.32 4.58
CA ILE A 100 -2.71 -1.01 3.40
C ILE A 100 -1.87 -0.02 2.59
N VAL A 101 -0.60 -0.33 2.35
CA VAL A 101 0.27 0.48 1.48
C VAL A 101 0.81 -0.40 0.36
N ASN A 102 0.24 -0.26 -0.83
CA ASN A 102 0.68 -0.98 -2.01
C ASN A 102 1.40 -0.04 -2.99
N LYS A 103 2.52 0.52 -2.52
CA LYS A 103 3.66 1.00 -3.32
C LYS A 103 4.79 1.49 -2.40
N PHE A 104 5.68 0.58 -1.98
CA PHE A 104 6.99 1.00 -1.46
C PHE A 104 7.96 1.10 -2.62
N GLY A 105 8.38 2.32 -2.99
CA GLY A 105 9.21 2.61 -4.14
C GLY A 105 10.39 3.52 -3.83
N LYS A 106 10.94 4.16 -4.87
CA LYS A 106 12.11 5.04 -4.75
C LYS A 106 11.86 6.24 -3.82
N HIS A 107 10.66 6.80 -3.83
CA HIS A 107 10.33 7.96 -2.97
C HIS A 107 10.33 7.56 -1.51
N GLU A 108 9.78 6.39 -1.20
CA GLU A 108 9.85 5.79 0.13
C GLU A 108 11.30 5.46 0.47
N ALA A 109 12.11 4.86 -0.40
CA ALA A 109 13.53 4.64 -0.11
C ALA A 109 14.26 5.93 0.35
N GLU A 110 13.88 7.09 -0.20
CA GLU A 110 14.40 8.43 0.14
C GLU A 110 13.72 9.12 1.34
N GLY A 111 12.84 8.41 2.07
CA GLY A 111 12.16 8.93 3.27
C GLY A 111 10.87 9.71 3.00
N ARG A 112 10.37 9.70 1.76
CA ARG A 112 9.16 10.42 1.33
C ARG A 112 7.99 9.45 1.10
N GLY A 113 6.93 9.95 0.45
CA GLY A 113 5.77 9.15 0.06
C GLY A 113 5.06 8.58 1.28
N PHE A 114 4.84 7.26 1.30
CA PHE A 114 4.07 6.61 2.36
C PHE A 114 4.86 6.26 3.63
N ARG A 115 6.17 6.56 3.71
CA ARG A 115 6.95 6.24 4.93
C ARG A 115 6.47 6.95 6.19
N PRO A 116 6.21 8.27 6.18
CA PRO A 116 5.64 8.95 7.34
C PRO A 116 4.28 8.34 7.73
N VAL A 117 3.47 7.93 6.75
CA VAL A 117 2.17 7.30 6.96
C VAL A 117 2.29 5.94 7.65
N ILE A 118 3.26 5.12 7.23
CA ILE A 118 3.55 3.83 7.87
C ILE A 118 3.98 4.06 9.33
N ALA A 119 4.88 5.01 9.58
CA ALA A 119 5.33 5.34 10.93
C ALA A 119 4.19 5.83 11.83
N GLU A 120 3.31 6.69 11.30
CA GLU A 120 2.10 7.18 11.99
C GLU A 120 1.16 6.03 12.35
N ALA A 121 0.85 5.13 11.41
CA ALA A 121 -0.01 3.98 11.68
C ALA A 121 0.57 3.06 12.76
N MET A 122 1.89 2.82 12.71
CA MET A 122 2.58 2.04 13.73
C MET A 122 2.49 2.69 15.12
N SER A 123 2.66 4.02 15.21
CA SER A 123 2.54 4.75 16.48
C SER A 123 1.13 4.69 17.06
N LEU A 124 0.11 4.67 16.20
CA LEU A 124 -1.30 4.49 16.54
C LEU A 124 -1.70 3.02 16.82
N ASN A 125 -0.75 2.09 16.76
CA ASN A 125 -0.98 0.64 16.85
C ASN A 125 -1.96 0.08 15.80
N VAL A 126 -2.11 0.76 14.67
CA VAL A 126 -2.83 0.24 13.51
C VAL A 126 -1.95 -0.80 12.82
N PRO A 127 -2.45 -2.02 12.53
CA PRO A 127 -1.71 -3.01 11.75
C PRO A 127 -1.40 -2.48 10.35
N VAL A 128 -0.16 -2.67 9.90
CA VAL A 128 0.28 -2.21 8.57
C VAL A 128 0.57 -3.40 7.66
N LEU A 129 -0.11 -3.46 6.52
CA LEU A 129 0.14 -4.44 5.46
C LEU A 129 0.75 -3.74 4.24
N VAL A 130 1.95 -4.14 3.85
CA VAL A 130 2.70 -3.51 2.76
C VAL A 130 2.86 -4.45 1.57
N GLY A 131 2.44 -4.00 0.39
CA GLY A 131 2.77 -4.62 -0.88
C GLY A 131 4.11 -4.09 -1.38
N VAL A 132 5.12 -4.96 -1.50
CA VAL A 132 6.47 -4.56 -1.89
C VAL A 132 6.83 -5.17 -3.24
N GLY A 133 7.10 -4.32 -4.23
CA GLY A 133 7.66 -4.79 -5.50
C GLY A 133 9.08 -5.32 -5.30
N GLY A 134 9.45 -6.42 -5.97
CA GLY A 134 10.71 -7.12 -5.74
C GLY A 134 11.97 -6.23 -5.78
N SER A 135 12.02 -5.21 -6.66
CA SER A 135 13.16 -4.28 -6.75
C SER A 135 13.30 -3.32 -5.57
N ASN A 136 12.28 -3.19 -4.72
CA ASN A 136 12.25 -2.25 -3.59
C ASN A 136 12.31 -2.97 -2.23
N LEU A 137 12.44 -4.30 -2.22
CA LEU A 137 12.43 -5.11 -1.01
C LEU A 137 13.55 -4.72 -0.04
N THR A 138 14.78 -4.55 -0.52
CA THR A 138 15.90 -4.15 0.34
C THR A 138 15.64 -2.81 1.01
N ALA A 139 15.21 -1.79 0.26
CA ALA A 139 14.92 -0.47 0.80
C ALA A 139 13.75 -0.48 1.82
N PHE A 140 12.77 -1.38 1.63
CA PHE A 140 11.71 -1.59 2.60
C PHE A 140 12.26 -2.21 3.90
N LEU A 141 13.06 -3.27 3.80
CA LEU A 141 13.66 -3.95 4.95
C LEU A 141 14.60 -3.02 5.73
N ASP A 142 15.38 -2.18 5.04
CA ASP A 142 16.24 -1.17 5.69
C ASP A 142 15.42 -0.15 6.50
N PHE A 143 14.18 0.12 6.10
CA PHE A 143 13.27 1.03 6.80
C PHE A 143 12.61 0.37 8.01
N VAL A 144 12.06 -0.84 7.86
CA VAL A 144 11.28 -1.51 8.91
C VAL A 144 12.13 -2.36 9.86
N GLY A 145 13.38 -2.64 9.51
CA GLY A 145 14.26 -3.50 10.28
C GLY A 145 13.72 -4.92 10.41
N ASP A 146 13.84 -5.48 11.61
CA ASP A 146 13.39 -6.83 11.99
C ASP A 146 11.92 -6.89 12.43
N MET A 147 11.19 -5.76 12.36
CA MET A 147 9.80 -5.68 12.82
C MET A 147 8.79 -6.32 11.87
N ALA A 148 9.14 -6.47 10.58
CA ALA A 148 8.19 -6.87 9.56
C ALA A 148 8.09 -8.39 9.40
N GLU A 149 6.86 -8.90 9.54
CA GLU A 149 6.53 -10.29 9.23
C GLU A 149 6.44 -10.49 7.72
N VAL A 150 7.18 -11.46 7.17
CA VAL A 150 7.04 -11.84 5.77
C VAL A 150 5.84 -12.76 5.59
N LEU A 151 4.96 -12.41 4.64
CA LEU A 151 3.79 -13.20 4.29
C LEU A 151 3.91 -13.79 2.89
N PRO A 152 3.51 -15.06 2.69
CA PRO A 152 3.32 -15.63 1.36
C PRO A 152 2.43 -14.71 0.51
N PRO A 153 2.70 -14.56 -0.80
CA PRO A 153 1.89 -13.74 -1.70
C PRO A 153 0.56 -14.42 -2.07
N GLU A 154 -0.21 -14.76 -1.05
CA GLU A 154 -1.45 -15.50 -1.14
C GLU A 154 -2.55 -14.72 -0.44
N GLU A 155 -3.68 -14.54 -1.10
CA GLU A 155 -4.80 -13.74 -0.58
C GLU A 155 -5.21 -14.19 0.83
N GLU A 156 -5.35 -15.49 1.05
CA GLU A 156 -5.74 -16.06 2.34
C GLU A 156 -4.68 -15.83 3.43
N ALA A 157 -3.39 -15.82 3.10
CA ALA A 157 -2.32 -15.53 4.07
C ALA A 157 -2.39 -14.07 4.54
N LEU A 158 -2.62 -13.14 3.61
CA LEU A 158 -2.75 -11.71 3.91
C LEU A 158 -4.03 -11.43 4.70
N LEU A 159 -5.17 -12.01 4.30
CA LEU A 159 -6.43 -11.89 5.03
C LEU A 159 -6.35 -12.49 6.44
N GLY A 160 -5.74 -13.68 6.57
CA GLY A 160 -5.56 -14.36 7.84
C GLY A 160 -4.69 -13.55 8.81
N TRP A 161 -3.63 -12.90 8.31
CA TRP A 161 -2.80 -12.02 9.11
C TRP A 161 -3.59 -10.82 9.66
N VAL A 162 -4.37 -10.14 8.80
CA VAL A 162 -5.20 -9.00 9.24
C VAL A 162 -6.25 -9.45 10.26
N ALA A 163 -6.92 -10.58 10.03
CA ALA A 163 -7.92 -11.12 10.95
C ALA A 163 -7.32 -11.45 12.33
N ARG A 164 -6.12 -12.05 12.36
CA ARG A 164 -5.37 -12.30 13.60
C ARG A 164 -4.98 -11.00 14.30
N CYS A 165 -4.55 -9.98 13.55
CA CYS A 165 -4.25 -8.68 14.14
C CYS A 165 -5.48 -8.04 14.77
N HIS A 166 -6.61 -8.08 14.07
CA HIS A 166 -7.87 -7.52 14.51
C HIS A 166 -8.43 -8.23 15.76
N SER A 167 -8.35 -9.57 15.84
CA SER A 167 -8.80 -10.32 17.02
C SER A 167 -7.97 -9.99 18.27
N GLU A 168 -6.65 -9.94 18.14
CA GLU A 168 -5.75 -9.60 19.26
C GLU A 168 -5.98 -8.17 19.77
N MET A 169 -6.24 -7.20 18.89
CA MET A 169 -6.56 -5.82 19.30
C MET A 169 -7.88 -5.72 20.07
N ARG A 170 -8.87 -6.56 19.74
CA ARG A 170 -10.14 -6.60 20.46
C ARG A 170 -10.01 -7.27 21.82
N SER A 171 -9.23 -8.34 21.92
CA SER A 171 -8.98 -9.04 23.19
C SER A 171 -8.16 -8.21 24.18
N GLY A 172 -7.27 -7.34 23.71
CA GLY A 172 -6.48 -6.44 24.57
C GLY A 172 -7.19 -5.15 25.00
N ARG A 173 -8.42 -4.89 24.51
CA ARG A 173 -9.26 -3.74 24.88
C ARG A 173 -10.37 -4.11 25.88
N ALA A 174 -10.54 -5.39 26.18
CA ALA A 174 -11.46 -5.91 27.19
C ALA A 174 -10.75 -6.01 28.54
#